data_AF-A0A8S3F685-F1
#
_entry.id   AF-A0A8S3F685-F1
#
_cell.length_a   1.000
_cell.length_b   1.000
_cell.length_c   1.000
_cell.angle_alpha   90.00
_cell.angle_beta   90.00
_cell.angle_gamma   90.00
#
_symmetry.space_group_name_H-M   'P 1'
#
loop_
_entity.id
_entity.type
_entity.pdbx_description
1 polymer ?
#
loop_
_entity_poly.entity_id
_entity_poly.type
_entity_poly.pdbx_seq_one_letter_code
_entity_poly.pdbx_strand_id
1 'polypeptide(L)' 'TYSYPFLIQYYEDIANNFPGGLYQYVRVVSFRDTRPFEHEVFIEITQSFPLMDNLSANNRQSEN' A
#
# COMPACT_ATOMS: atom_id res chain seq x y z
N THR A 1 2.66 -16.52 21.34
CA THR A 1 2.29 -15.09 21.22
C THR A 1 1.37 -14.95 20.03
N TYR A 2 0.06 -14.88 20.23
CA TYR A 2 -0.92 -14.70 19.15
C TYR A 2 -1.06 -13.20 18.87
N SER A 3 -0.30 -12.70 17.90
CA SER A 3 -0.53 -11.36 17.34
C SER A 3 -1.83 -11.42 16.55
N TYR A 4 -2.90 -10.82 17.09
CA TYR A 4 -4.19 -10.71 16.41
C TYR A 4 -3.99 -9.97 15.08
N PRO A 5 -4.17 -10.62 13.91
CA PRO A 5 -3.90 -10.02 12.60
C PRO A 5 -4.93 -8.95 12.19
N PHE A 6 -5.91 -8.66 13.05
CA PHE A 6 -7.05 -7.79 12.76
C PHE A 6 -6.84 -6.31 13.11
N LEU A 7 -5.66 -5.93 13.61
CA LEU A 7 -5.35 -4.54 14.00
C LEU A 7 -4.14 -3.96 13.25
N ILE A 8 -3.81 -4.52 12.09
CA ILE A 8 -2.72 -3.99 11.27
C ILE A 8 -3.14 -2.60 10.77
N GLN A 9 -2.51 -1.57 11.33
CA GLN A 9 -2.74 -0.17 10.96
C GLN A 9 -1.81 0.30 9.85
N TYR A 10 -0.74 -0.44 9.59
CA TYR A 10 0.33 -0.09 8.66
C TYR A 10 0.49 -1.19 7.63
N TYR A 11 0.47 -0.83 6.35
CA TYR A 11 0.80 -1.73 5.26
C TYR A 11 1.93 -1.10 4.45
N GLU A 12 3.13 -1.64 4.64
CA GLU A 12 4.35 -1.06 4.09
C GLU A 12 4.85 -1.85 2.87
N ASP A 13 5.67 -1.18 2.06
CA ASP A 13 6.38 -1.76 0.90
C ASP A 13 5.48 -2.44 -0.16
N ILE A 14 4.31 -1.85 -0.44
CA ILE A 14 3.49 -2.22 -1.61
C ILE A 14 4.22 -1.82 -2.90
N ALA A 15 4.10 -2.60 -3.97
CA ALA A 15 4.63 -2.30 -5.31
C ALA A 15 3.53 -2.45 -6.39
N ASN A 16 3.84 -2.12 -7.65
CA ASN A 16 2.85 -2.10 -8.75
C ASN A 16 2.14 -3.45 -8.97
N ASN A 17 2.64 -4.55 -8.41
CA ASN A 17 2.02 -5.87 -8.45
C ASN A 17 1.05 -6.11 -7.28
N PHE A 18 0.56 -5.05 -6.63
CA PHE A 18 -0.41 -5.16 -5.55
C PHE A 18 -1.63 -5.97 -6.03
N PRO A 19 -1.97 -7.11 -5.39
CA PRO A 19 -3.03 -7.99 -5.89
C PRO A 19 -4.44 -7.51 -5.52
N GLY A 20 -4.56 -6.33 -4.90
CA GLY A 20 -5.78 -5.90 -4.22
C GLY A 20 -6.03 -6.64 -2.90
N GLY A 21 -7.18 -6.37 -2.28
CA GLY A 21 -7.61 -7.03 -1.05
C GLY A 21 -8.65 -6.22 -0.29
N LEU A 22 -8.95 -6.61 0.95
CA LEU A 22 -9.78 -5.81 1.85
C LEU A 22 -9.11 -5.69 3.21
N TYR A 23 -8.47 -4.55 3.43
CA TYR A 23 -7.68 -4.25 4.62
C TYR A 23 -8.35 -3.13 5.40
N GLN A 24 -9.47 -3.46 6.04
CA GLN A 24 -10.38 -2.49 6.65
C GLN A 24 -9.76 -1.64 7.78
N TYR A 25 -8.66 -2.10 8.39
CA TYR A 25 -8.06 -1.45 9.56
C TYR A 25 -6.76 -0.71 9.26
N VAL A 26 -6.23 -0.86 8.05
CA VAL A 26 -5.01 -0.18 7.63
C VAL A 26 -5.34 1.29 7.38
N ARG A 27 -4.52 2.15 7.96
CA ARG A 27 -4.62 3.61 7.88
C ARG A 27 -3.46 4.22 7.10
N VAL A 28 -2.29 3.62 7.25
CA VAL A 28 -1.05 4.08 6.66
C VAL A 28 -0.56 3.07 5.64
N VAL A 29 -0.39 3.52 4.40
CA VAL A 29 0.14 2.73 3.31
C VAL A 29 1.44 3.34 2.80
N SER A 30 2.50 2.53 2.71
CA SER A 30 3.73 2.90 2.02
C SER A 30 3.83 2.13 0.71
N PHE A 31 3.90 2.87 -0.39
CA PHE A 31 3.99 2.37 -1.75
C PHE A 31 5.36 2.70 -2.34
N ARG A 32 6.12 1.69 -2.75
CA ARG A 32 7.47 1.82 -3.29
C ARG A 32 7.63 0.93 -4.50
N ASP A 33 8.04 1.53 -5.62
CA ASP A 33 8.38 0.80 -6.84
C ASP A 33 9.59 1.48 -7.50
N THR A 34 10.34 0.69 -8.26
CA THR A 34 11.47 1.16 -9.07
C THR A 34 11.02 1.63 -10.45
N ARG A 35 9.81 1.26 -10.87
CA ARG A 35 9.17 1.66 -12.13
C ARG A 35 8.18 2.79 -11.87
N PRO A 36 7.82 3.59 -12.90
CA PRO A 36 6.70 4.52 -12.81
C PRO A 36 5.45 3.83 -12.25
N PHE A 37 4.71 4.54 -11.40
CA PHE A 37 3.49 3.99 -10.81
C PHE A 37 2.37 3.93 -11.85
N GLU A 38 1.70 2.79 -11.91
CA GLU A 38 0.55 2.59 -12.77
C GLU A 38 -0.70 3.23 -12.14
N HIS A 39 -1.54 3.88 -12.95
CA HIS A 39 -2.71 4.59 -12.44
C HIS A 39 -3.69 3.62 -11.77
N GLU A 40 -3.84 2.44 -12.38
CA GLU A 40 -4.70 1.34 -11.96
C GLU A 40 -4.39 0.89 -10.54
N VAL A 41 -3.11 0.88 -10.16
CA VAL A 41 -2.68 0.47 -8.81
C VAL A 41 -3.19 1.42 -7.74
N PHE A 42 -3.31 2.72 -8.02
CA PHE A 42 -3.90 3.66 -7.05
C PHE A 42 -5.41 3.43 -6.87
N ILE A 43 -6.10 3.00 -7.93
CA ILE A 43 -7.50 2.60 -7.85
C ILE A 43 -7.63 1.35 -6.97
N GLU A 44 -6.78 0.36 -7.17
CA GLU A 44 -6.77 -0.86 -6.36
C GLU A 44 -6.43 -0.58 -4.89
N ILE A 45 -5.46 0.30 -4.62
CA ILE A 45 -5.13 0.77 -3.26
C ILE A 45 -6.35 1.43 -2.62
N THR A 46 -6.98 2.40 -3.28
CA THR A 46 -8.15 3.10 -2.70
C THR A 46 -9.33 2.17 -2.44
N GLN A 47 -9.54 1.15 -3.26
CA GLN A 47 -10.57 0.13 -3.03
C GLN A 47 -10.20 -0.83 -1.89
N SER A 48 -8.91 -1.15 -1.75
CA SER A 48 -8.45 -2.15 -0.78
C SER A 48 -8.27 -1.60 0.63
N PHE A 49 -8.09 -0.29 0.78
CA PHE A 49 -7.83 0.38 2.05
C PHE A 49 -8.87 1.49 2.34
N PRO A 50 -10.13 1.12 2.65
CA PRO A 50 -11.24 2.09 2.76
C PRO A 50 -11.08 3.09 3.92
N LEU A 51 -10.26 2.79 4.93
CA LEU A 51 -9.97 3.68 6.07
C LEU A 51 -8.58 4.32 6.00
N MET A 52 -7.90 4.23 4.85
CA MET A 52 -6.61 4.85 4.65
C MET A 52 -6.71 6.38 4.77
N ASP A 53 -5.89 6.94 5.66
CA ASP A 53 -5.76 8.38 5.86
C ASP A 53 -4.39 8.90 5.42
N ASN A 54 -3.41 8.01 5.22
CA ASN A 54 -2.07 8.36 4.77
C ASN A 54 -1.54 7.38 3.71
N LEU A 55 -1.19 7.92 2.55
CA LEU A 55 -0.50 7.21 1.47
C LEU A 55 0.84 7.89 1.19
N SER A 56 1.94 7.16 1.41
CA SER A 56 3.29 7.58 1.05
C SER A 56 3.76 6.80 -0.18
N ALA A 57 3.80 7.44 -1.34
CA ALA A 57 4.32 6.84 -2.56
C ALA A 57 5.75 7.35 -2.85
N ASN A 58 6.71 6.44 -2.95
CA ASN A 58 8.11 6.77 -3.26
C ASN A 58 8.60 5.96 -4.45
N ASN A 59 8.79 6.66 -5.57
CA ASN A 59 9.44 6.10 -6.74
C ASN A 59 10.95 6.31 -6.58
N ARG A 60 11.64 5.32 -6.01
CA ARG A 60 13.10 5.32 -6.02
C ARG A 60 13.53 4.83 -7.39
N GLN A 61 13.58 5.75 -8.35
CA GLN A 61 14.44 5.55 -9.51
C GLN A 61 15.85 5.34 -8.96
N SER A 62 16.45 4.17 -9.21
CA SER A 62 17.88 4.02 -8.96
C SER A 62 18.58 5.10 -9.79
N GLU A 63 19.08 6.13 -9.12
CA GLU A 63 20.01 7.09 -9.72
C GLU A 63 21.23 6.28 -10.16
N ASN A 64 21.33 6.05 -11.47
CA ASN A 64 22.55 5.62 -12.14
C ASN A 64 23.12 6.82 -12.89
#